data_AF-A0AAU3B573-F1
#
_entry.id   AF-A0AAU3B573-F1
#
_cell.length_a   1.000
_cell.length_b   1.000
_cell.length_c   1.000
_cell.angle_alpha   90.00
_cell.angle_beta   90.00
_cell.angle_gamma   90.00
#
_symmetry.space_group_name_H-M   'P 1'
#
loop_
_entity.id
_entity.type
_entity.pdbx_description
1 polymer ?
#
loop_
_entity_poly.entity_id
_entity_poly.type
_entity_poly.pdbx_seq_one_letter_code
_entity_poly.pdbx_strand_id
1 'polypeptide(L)'
;MSRAALLVLADGRFPAGGHAHSGGAEAAVKAGRITGAATLEDFCRGRLHTTGLVAAALAAAGALGIDPSALDAAADARTPSPALRAAARRLGRQLMRAARATWPSAELDALAREFPKGSHQPVVLGVAARAAGLGPEDAAYCSAYECVSGPASATVRLLSLDPFDATAVLARLAPELDVVAHAAAGAARRALDDGVEALPAASAPLLEISAEAHAAWPVRLFAS
;
A
#
# COMPACT_ATOMS: atom_id res chain seq x y z
N MET A 1 5.74 -22.65 -3.66
CA MET A 1 5.91 -21.21 -3.33
C MET A 1 6.33 -21.11 -1.87
N SER A 2 7.33 -20.27 -1.54
CA SER A 2 7.83 -20.14 -0.17
C SER A 2 7.09 -19.02 0.56
N ARG A 3 6.28 -19.37 1.58
CA ARG A 3 5.63 -18.38 2.47
C ARG A 3 6.63 -17.50 3.21
N ALA A 4 7.89 -17.92 3.34
CA ALA A 4 8.92 -17.08 3.96
C ALA A 4 9.22 -15.82 3.13
N ALA A 5 9.06 -15.86 1.80
CA ALA A 5 9.27 -14.68 0.96
C ALA A 5 8.22 -13.59 1.23
N LEU A 6 6.98 -13.98 1.56
CA LEU A 6 5.93 -13.07 2.01
C LEU A 6 6.37 -12.31 3.27
N LEU A 7 6.96 -13.02 4.24
CA LEU A 7 7.46 -12.41 5.47
C LEU A 7 8.60 -11.42 5.21
N VAL A 8 9.50 -11.72 4.27
CA VAL A 8 10.58 -10.78 3.87
C VAL A 8 10.01 -9.53 3.23
N LEU A 9 9.04 -9.68 2.31
CA LEU A 9 8.44 -8.55 1.60
C LEU A 9 7.57 -7.66 2.51
N ALA A 10 6.88 -8.26 3.48
CA ALA A 10 6.05 -7.55 4.46
C ALA A 10 6.84 -7.05 5.69
N ASP A 11 8.13 -7.38 5.83
CA ASP A 11 8.94 -6.95 6.96
C ASP A 11 9.08 -5.42 6.95
N GLY A 12 8.76 -4.76 8.07
CA GLY A 12 8.91 -3.31 8.22
C GLY A 12 10.36 -2.81 8.08
N ARG A 13 11.36 -3.70 8.08
CA ARG A 13 12.77 -3.41 7.83
C ARG A 13 13.16 -3.55 6.36
N PHE A 14 12.29 -4.10 5.52
CA PHE A 14 12.53 -4.17 4.08
C PHE A 14 12.70 -2.73 3.53
N PRO A 15 13.78 -2.40 2.78
CA PRO A 15 14.15 -1.01 2.50
C PRO A 15 13.32 -0.37 1.37
N ALA A 16 11.99 -0.52 1.42
CA ALA A 16 11.02 0.06 0.49
C ALA A 16 10.60 1.50 0.83
N GLY A 17 11.07 2.05 1.96
CA GLY A 17 10.88 3.47 2.32
C GLY A 17 9.56 3.80 3.01
N GLY A 18 8.71 2.81 3.31
CA GLY A 18 7.40 3.01 3.95
C GLY A 18 7.45 3.76 5.28
N HIS A 19 8.51 3.57 6.09
CA HIS A 19 8.68 4.21 7.40
C HIS A 19 8.75 5.76 7.37
N ALA A 20 9.04 6.35 6.21
CA ALA A 20 9.06 7.80 6.01
C ALA A 20 7.68 8.39 5.68
N HIS A 21 6.67 7.54 5.48
CA HIS A 21 5.31 7.94 5.12
C HIS A 21 4.34 7.54 6.24
N SER A 22 3.41 8.42 6.58
CA SER A 22 2.39 8.17 7.61
C SER A 22 1.12 7.52 7.04
N GLY A 23 0.95 7.60 5.72
CA GLY A 23 -0.28 7.22 5.04
C GLY A 23 -1.48 8.05 5.52
N GLY A 24 -1.31 9.37 5.63
CA GLY A 24 -2.34 10.28 6.11
C GLY A 24 -2.57 10.29 7.62
N ALA A 25 -1.87 9.46 8.40
CA ALA A 25 -2.02 9.44 9.85
C ALA A 25 -1.57 10.77 10.49
N GLU A 26 -0.51 11.41 9.96
CA GLU A 26 -0.08 12.72 10.47
C GLU A 26 -1.17 13.80 10.31
N ALA A 27 -1.81 13.84 9.14
CA ALA A 27 -2.92 14.75 8.88
C ALA A 27 -4.15 14.44 9.77
N ALA A 28 -4.46 13.16 9.97
CA ALA A 28 -5.57 12.73 10.81
C ALA A 28 -5.34 13.02 12.31
N VAL A 29 -4.11 12.85 12.81
CA VAL A 29 -3.71 13.25 14.17
C VAL A 29 -3.85 14.76 14.34
N LYS A 30 -3.30 15.55 13.41
CA LYS A 30 -3.40 17.02 13.49
C LYS A 30 -4.83 17.52 13.49
N ALA A 31 -5.72 16.83 12.77
CA ALA A 31 -7.15 17.13 12.70
C ALA A 31 -7.97 16.58 13.89
N GLY A 32 -7.33 15.95 14.88
CA GLY A 32 -8.02 15.37 16.05
C GLY A 32 -8.86 14.13 15.74
N ARG A 33 -8.66 13.50 14.57
CA ARG A 33 -9.38 12.28 14.16
C ARG A 33 -8.71 10.99 14.65
N ILE A 34 -7.41 11.05 14.93
CA ILE A 34 -6.68 10.00 15.63
C ILE A 34 -6.12 10.60 16.92
N THR A 35 -6.55 10.04 18.05
CA THR A 35 -6.24 10.52 19.40
C THR A 35 -5.79 9.40 20.33
N GLY A 36 -5.91 8.14 19.90
CA GLY A 36 -5.50 6.96 20.67
C GLY A 36 -5.74 5.67 19.90
N ALA A 37 -5.61 4.53 20.58
CA ALA A 37 -5.69 3.21 19.96
C ALA A 37 -7.05 2.93 19.27
N ALA A 38 -8.17 3.32 19.91
CA ALA A 38 -9.50 3.10 19.35
C ALA A 38 -9.71 3.89 18.04
N THR A 39 -9.36 5.18 18.03
CA THR A 39 -9.51 6.02 16.83
C THR A 39 -8.47 5.70 15.75
N LEU A 40 -7.30 5.17 16.11
CA LEU A 40 -6.35 4.57 15.18
C LEU A 40 -6.96 3.33 14.51
N GLU A 41 -7.63 2.47 15.27
CA GLU A 41 -8.29 1.28 14.71
C GLU A 41 -9.36 1.67 13.70
N ASP A 42 -10.25 2.61 14.04
CA ASP A 42 -11.28 3.12 13.12
C ASP A 42 -10.66 3.71 11.85
N PHE A 43 -9.58 4.48 11.98
CA PHE A 43 -8.85 5.03 10.85
C PHE A 43 -8.26 3.93 9.96
N CYS A 44 -7.54 2.98 10.54
CA CYS A 44 -6.93 1.86 9.82
C CYS A 44 -7.97 0.97 9.15
N ARG A 45 -9.10 0.70 9.81
CA ARG A 45 -10.24 -0.03 9.27
C ARG A 45 -10.81 0.68 8.03
N GLY A 46 -11.09 1.98 8.14
CA GLY A 46 -11.56 2.78 7.02
C GLY A 46 -10.58 2.79 5.86
N ARG A 47 -9.28 2.92 6.13
CA ARG A 47 -8.23 2.81 5.11
C ARG A 47 -8.20 1.44 4.44
N LEU A 48 -8.24 0.37 5.22
CA LEU A 48 -8.16 -1.01 4.76
C LEU A 48 -9.29 -1.33 3.76
N HIS A 49 -10.53 -0.99 4.08
CA HIS A 49 -11.69 -1.28 3.22
C HIS A 49 -11.85 -0.33 2.02
N THR A 50 -11.04 0.73 1.93
CA THR A 50 -11.09 1.69 0.82
C THR A 50 -9.80 1.63 -0.01
N THR A 51 -8.85 2.52 0.25
CA THR A 51 -7.56 2.58 -0.46
C THR A 51 -6.75 1.29 -0.31
N GLY A 52 -6.85 0.61 0.84
CA GLY A 52 -6.21 -0.69 1.09
C GLY A 52 -6.72 -1.78 0.16
N LEU A 53 -8.04 -1.91 -0.01
CA LEU A 53 -8.65 -2.85 -0.94
C LEU A 53 -8.22 -2.58 -2.39
N VAL A 54 -8.20 -1.31 -2.80
CA VAL A 54 -7.75 -0.91 -4.14
C VAL A 54 -6.27 -1.27 -4.37
N ALA A 55 -5.40 -0.89 -3.43
CA ALA A 55 -3.98 -1.20 -3.51
C ALA A 55 -3.71 -2.71 -3.52
N ALA A 56 -4.39 -3.46 -2.64
CA ALA A 56 -4.29 -4.92 -2.58
C ALA A 56 -4.73 -5.59 -3.89
N ALA A 57 -5.80 -5.09 -4.54
CA ALA A 57 -6.26 -5.63 -5.80
C ALA A 57 -5.28 -5.35 -6.95
N LEU A 58 -4.68 -4.14 -6.98
CA LEU A 58 -3.63 -3.80 -7.94
C LEU A 58 -2.38 -4.66 -7.75
N ALA A 59 -1.95 -4.89 -6.50
CA ALA A 59 -0.83 -5.77 -6.18
C ALA A 59 -1.11 -7.23 -6.58
N ALA A 60 -2.31 -7.73 -6.26
CA ALA A 60 -2.73 -9.07 -6.67
C ALA A 60 -2.75 -9.23 -8.20
N ALA A 61 -3.24 -8.22 -8.92
CA ALA A 61 -3.26 -8.20 -10.38
C ALA A 61 -1.84 -8.20 -10.98
N GLY A 62 -0.93 -7.40 -10.41
CA GLY A 62 0.48 -7.41 -10.79
C GLY A 62 1.13 -8.77 -10.55
N ALA A 63 0.80 -9.45 -9.45
CA ALA A 63 1.30 -10.79 -9.17
C ALA A 63 0.80 -11.85 -10.17
N LEU A 64 -0.43 -11.69 -10.69
CA LEU A 64 -0.97 -12.52 -11.77
C LEU A 64 -0.29 -12.24 -13.13
N GLY A 65 0.44 -11.15 -13.26
CA GLY A 65 1.11 -10.76 -14.50
C GLY A 65 0.22 -9.95 -15.45
N ILE A 66 -0.83 -9.29 -14.93
CA ILE A 66 -1.57 -8.28 -15.70
C ILE A 66 -0.58 -7.15 -16.04
N ASP A 67 -0.71 -6.61 -17.25
CA ASP A 67 0.19 -5.59 -17.79
C ASP A 67 0.40 -4.42 -16.79
N PRO A 68 1.65 -4.20 -16.32
CA PRO A 68 1.94 -3.14 -15.36
C PRO A 68 1.56 -1.75 -15.85
N SER A 69 1.61 -1.49 -17.15
CA SER A 69 1.22 -0.19 -17.72
C SER A 69 -0.28 0.07 -17.59
N ALA A 70 -1.11 -0.91 -17.92
CA ALA A 70 -2.55 -0.85 -17.66
C ALA A 70 -2.86 -0.70 -16.17
N LEU A 71 -2.13 -1.39 -15.29
CA LEU A 71 -2.31 -1.28 -13.84
C LEU A 71 -1.89 0.10 -13.29
N ASP A 72 -0.81 0.70 -13.80
CA ASP A 72 -0.37 2.03 -13.39
C ASP A 72 -1.38 3.11 -13.77
N ALA A 73 -1.96 3.02 -14.98
CA ALA A 73 -3.05 3.89 -15.41
C ALA A 73 -4.32 3.68 -14.57
N ALA A 74 -4.66 2.43 -14.27
CA ALA A 74 -5.78 2.08 -13.40
C ALA A 74 -5.60 2.61 -11.96
N ALA A 75 -4.37 2.62 -11.46
CA ALA A 75 -4.01 3.20 -10.16
C ALA A 75 -4.13 4.73 -10.17
N ASP A 76 -3.70 5.40 -11.25
CA ASP A 76 -3.89 6.85 -11.42
C ASP A 76 -5.38 7.23 -11.42
N ALA A 77 -6.22 6.48 -12.15
CA ALA A 77 -7.66 6.72 -12.21
C ALA A 77 -8.35 6.57 -10.84
N ARG A 78 -7.84 5.70 -9.98
CA ARG A 78 -8.36 5.43 -8.63
C ARG A 78 -7.74 6.30 -7.55
N THR A 79 -6.78 7.17 -7.90
CA THR A 79 -6.09 8.07 -6.96
C THR A 79 -6.21 9.52 -7.45
N PRO A 80 -7.35 10.19 -7.22
CA PRO A 80 -7.57 11.57 -7.68
C PRO A 80 -6.50 12.57 -7.23
N SER A 81 -5.98 12.47 -6.01
CA SER A 81 -4.98 13.38 -5.43
C SER A 81 -3.62 13.29 -6.16
N PRO A 82 -3.13 14.40 -6.76
CA PRO A 82 -1.75 14.49 -7.24
C PRO A 82 -0.70 14.21 -6.16
N ALA A 83 -0.92 14.65 -4.92
CA ALA A 83 -0.02 14.40 -3.79
C ALA A 83 0.11 12.90 -3.48
N LEU A 84 -1.01 12.16 -3.45
CA LEU A 84 -0.99 10.71 -3.26
C LEU A 84 -0.34 9.98 -4.44
N ARG A 85 -0.61 10.39 -5.69
CA ARG A 85 0.07 9.83 -6.87
C ARG A 85 1.59 10.03 -6.79
N ALA A 86 2.03 11.22 -6.40
CA ALA A 86 3.46 11.51 -6.23
C ALA A 86 4.10 10.66 -5.11
N ALA A 87 3.40 10.50 -3.99
CA ALA A 87 3.85 9.66 -2.88
C ALA A 87 3.92 8.17 -3.29
N ALA A 88 2.88 7.65 -3.95
CA ALA A 88 2.81 6.27 -4.42
C ALA A 88 3.94 5.96 -5.41
N ARG A 89 4.23 6.86 -6.36
CA ARG A 89 5.36 6.70 -7.30
C ARG A 89 6.71 6.78 -6.60
N ARG A 90 6.85 7.63 -5.56
CA ARG A 90 8.08 7.70 -4.76
C ARG A 90 8.34 6.40 -4.00
N LEU A 91 7.32 5.86 -3.35
CA LEU A 91 7.37 4.57 -2.68
C LEU A 91 7.65 3.44 -3.68
N GLY A 92 6.99 3.44 -4.84
CA GLY A 92 7.22 2.47 -5.90
C GLY A 92 8.66 2.47 -6.41
N ARG A 93 9.31 3.63 -6.55
CA ARG A 93 10.75 3.70 -6.89
C ARG A 93 11.63 3.06 -5.82
N GLN A 94 11.35 3.29 -4.54
CA GLN A 94 12.17 2.71 -3.47
C GLN A 94 11.95 1.21 -3.36
N LEU A 95 10.71 0.76 -3.43
CA LEU A 95 10.36 -0.65 -3.50
C LEU A 95 11.03 -1.34 -4.69
N MET A 96 11.01 -0.74 -5.88
CA MET A 96 11.66 -1.27 -7.08
C MET A 96 13.16 -1.49 -6.88
N ARG A 97 13.85 -0.53 -6.25
CA ARG A 97 15.30 -0.65 -5.95
C ARG A 97 15.59 -1.81 -5.01
N ALA A 98 14.81 -1.94 -3.94
CA ALA A 98 14.95 -3.03 -2.98
C ALA A 98 14.63 -4.38 -3.64
N ALA A 99 13.49 -4.48 -4.34
CA ALA A 99 13.03 -5.69 -5.00
C ALA A 99 14.05 -6.22 -6.02
N ARG A 100 14.63 -5.36 -6.87
CA ARG A 100 15.65 -5.78 -7.85
C ARG A 100 16.93 -6.32 -7.21
N ALA A 101 17.29 -5.81 -6.04
CA ALA A 101 18.45 -6.31 -5.30
C ALA A 101 18.15 -7.65 -4.60
N THR A 102 16.91 -7.85 -4.14
CA THR A 102 16.50 -9.07 -3.41
C THR A 102 16.11 -10.21 -4.33
N TRP A 103 15.37 -9.92 -5.41
CA TRP A 103 14.84 -10.88 -6.38
C TRP A 103 15.13 -10.38 -7.80
N PRO A 104 16.35 -10.63 -8.34
CA PRO A 104 16.68 -10.24 -9.71
C PRO A 104 15.69 -10.85 -10.72
N SER A 105 15.04 -10.01 -11.53
CA SER A 105 14.01 -10.43 -12.50
C SER A 105 14.00 -9.51 -13.71
N ALA A 106 13.90 -10.10 -14.91
CA ALA A 106 13.76 -9.35 -16.15
C ALA A 106 12.46 -8.52 -16.20
N GLU A 107 11.40 -8.97 -15.54
CA GLU A 107 10.13 -8.23 -15.43
C GLU A 107 10.31 -6.94 -14.61
N LEU A 108 11.03 -7.01 -13.48
CA LEU A 108 11.36 -5.82 -12.68
C LEU A 108 12.28 -4.85 -13.45
N ASP A 109 13.25 -5.38 -14.20
CA ASP A 109 14.14 -4.57 -15.05
C ASP A 109 13.38 -3.90 -16.21
N ALA A 110 12.38 -4.56 -16.78
CA ALA A 110 11.50 -3.98 -17.80
C ALA A 110 10.65 -2.86 -17.19
N LEU A 111 9.98 -3.13 -16.06
CA LEU A 111 9.14 -2.15 -15.38
C LEU A 111 9.93 -0.90 -14.95
N ALA A 112 11.16 -1.07 -14.46
CA ALA A 112 12.03 0.04 -14.09
C ALA A 112 12.46 0.90 -15.30
N ARG A 113 12.64 0.29 -16.48
CA ARG A 113 12.96 1.00 -17.72
C ARG A 113 11.76 1.74 -18.29
N GLU A 114 10.58 1.14 -18.21
CA GLU A 114 9.32 1.73 -18.68
C GLU A 114 8.90 2.92 -17.82
N PHE A 115 9.07 2.82 -16.49
CA PHE A 115 8.75 3.88 -15.54
C PHE A 115 10.01 4.41 -14.84
N PRO A 116 10.88 5.17 -15.52
CA PRO A 116 12.12 5.69 -14.92
C PRO A 116 11.86 6.67 -13.76
N LYS A 117 10.66 7.29 -13.73
CA LYS A 117 10.18 8.14 -12.63
C LYS A 117 9.34 7.38 -11.59
N GLY A 118 9.21 6.07 -11.71
CA GLY A 118 8.44 5.21 -10.82
C GLY A 118 7.00 4.97 -11.25
N SER A 119 6.59 3.71 -11.13
CA SER A 119 5.20 3.28 -11.13
C SER A 119 4.62 3.34 -9.71
N HIS A 120 3.29 3.31 -9.60
CA HIS A 120 2.56 3.19 -8.34
C HIS A 120 3.07 2.00 -7.52
N GLN A 121 3.27 2.22 -6.21
CA GLN A 121 3.83 1.22 -5.31
C GLN A 121 3.10 -0.13 -5.35
N PRO A 122 1.75 -0.20 -5.39
CA PRO A 122 1.06 -1.49 -5.42
C PRO A 122 1.34 -2.31 -6.69
N VAL A 123 1.55 -1.64 -7.83
CA VAL A 123 1.93 -2.32 -9.09
C VAL A 123 3.32 -2.93 -8.96
N VAL A 124 4.28 -2.15 -8.45
CA VAL A 124 5.64 -2.64 -8.19
C VAL A 124 5.62 -3.79 -7.17
N LEU A 125 4.80 -3.70 -6.13
CA LEU A 125 4.63 -4.74 -5.12
C LEU A 125 4.15 -6.06 -5.72
N GLY A 126 3.16 -6.01 -6.62
CA GLY A 126 2.66 -7.19 -7.32
C GLY A 126 3.75 -7.89 -8.14
N VAL A 127 4.49 -7.12 -8.95
CA VAL A 127 5.59 -7.66 -9.76
C VAL A 127 6.74 -8.18 -8.88
N ALA A 128 7.04 -7.51 -7.77
CA ALA A 128 8.03 -7.98 -6.80
C ALA A 128 7.59 -9.29 -6.13
N ALA A 129 6.32 -9.41 -5.75
CA ALA A 129 5.77 -10.64 -5.17
C ALA A 129 5.89 -11.81 -6.16
N ARG A 130 5.54 -11.58 -7.44
CA ARG A 130 5.71 -12.57 -8.51
C ARG A 130 7.16 -12.98 -8.69
N ALA A 131 8.10 -12.03 -8.72
CA ALA A 131 9.53 -12.30 -8.80
C ALA A 131 10.04 -13.12 -7.60
N ALA A 132 9.43 -12.93 -6.43
CA ALA A 132 9.69 -13.72 -5.23
C ALA A 132 9.00 -15.11 -5.22
N GLY A 133 8.25 -15.44 -6.28
CA GLY A 133 7.49 -16.69 -6.40
C GLY A 133 6.27 -16.76 -5.48
N LEU A 134 5.62 -15.62 -5.23
CA LEU A 134 4.38 -15.48 -4.46
C LEU A 134 3.16 -15.34 -5.37
N GLY A 135 1.99 -15.70 -4.84
CA GLY A 135 0.71 -15.60 -5.55
C GLY A 135 -0.02 -14.27 -5.34
N PRO A 136 -1.18 -14.08 -6.00
CA PRO A 136 -2.00 -12.87 -5.87
C PRO A 136 -2.48 -12.58 -4.45
N GLU A 137 -2.84 -13.62 -3.70
CA GLU A 137 -3.34 -13.46 -2.34
C GLU A 137 -2.21 -13.04 -1.38
N ASP A 138 -1.00 -13.58 -1.55
CA ASP A 138 0.19 -13.14 -0.81
C ASP A 138 0.51 -11.65 -1.08
N ALA A 139 0.45 -11.23 -2.35
CA ALA A 139 0.66 -9.83 -2.73
C ALA A 139 -0.42 -8.90 -2.16
N ALA A 140 -1.68 -9.36 -2.15
CA ALA A 140 -2.79 -8.66 -1.52
C ALA A 140 -2.57 -8.49 -0.01
N TYR A 141 -2.11 -9.54 0.68
CA TYR A 141 -1.76 -9.49 2.10
C TYR A 141 -0.65 -8.48 2.39
N CYS A 142 0.44 -8.49 1.61
CA CYS A 142 1.51 -7.49 1.75
C CYS A 142 0.95 -6.06 1.69
N SER A 143 0.16 -5.77 0.65
CA SER A 143 -0.38 -4.43 0.42
C SER A 143 -1.37 -4.01 1.50
N ALA A 144 -2.29 -4.92 1.87
CA ALA A 144 -3.29 -4.67 2.89
C ALA A 144 -2.63 -4.45 4.27
N TYR A 145 -1.61 -5.25 4.61
CA TYR A 145 -0.87 -5.09 5.85
C TYR A 145 -0.05 -3.80 5.89
N GLU A 146 0.62 -3.42 4.80
CA GLU A 146 1.33 -2.14 4.70
C GLU A 146 0.37 -0.94 4.89
N CYS A 147 -0.86 -1.05 4.37
CA CYS A 147 -1.87 -0.02 4.49
C CYS A 147 -2.22 0.33 5.96
N VAL A 148 -2.19 -0.65 6.87
CA VAL A 148 -2.54 -0.47 8.29
C VAL A 148 -1.31 -0.34 9.20
N SER A 149 -0.21 -1.01 8.88
CA SER A 149 1.01 -0.96 9.69
C SER A 149 1.75 0.39 9.57
N GLY A 150 1.67 1.06 8.43
CA GLY A 150 2.21 2.41 8.24
C GLY A 150 1.66 3.43 9.25
N PRO A 151 0.33 3.65 9.32
CA PRO A 151 -0.31 4.49 10.34
C PRO A 151 0.02 4.10 11.76
N ALA A 152 -0.05 2.81 12.09
CA ALA A 152 0.22 2.34 13.44
C ALA A 152 1.63 2.71 13.90
N SER A 153 2.63 2.50 13.04
CA SER A 153 4.01 2.93 13.28
C SER A 153 4.16 4.46 13.36
N ALA A 154 3.41 5.20 12.54
CA ALA A 154 3.44 6.65 12.57
C ALA A 154 2.85 7.22 13.88
N THR A 155 1.74 6.66 14.37
CA THR A 155 1.08 7.15 15.59
C THR A 155 1.90 6.99 16.86
N VAL A 156 2.76 5.97 16.93
CA VAL A 156 3.73 5.84 18.03
C VAL A 156 4.65 7.08 18.08
N ARG A 157 5.10 7.57 16.93
CA ARG A 157 5.95 8.76 16.82
C ARG A 157 5.19 10.08 16.96
N LEU A 158 3.94 10.12 16.54
CA LEU A 158 3.11 11.34 16.52
C LEU A 158 2.42 11.63 17.85
N LEU A 159 1.98 10.60 18.56
CA LEU A 159 1.18 10.70 19.78
C LEU A 159 1.90 10.19 21.03
N SER A 160 3.11 9.63 20.88
CA SER A 160 3.74 8.80 21.91
C SER A 160 2.81 7.65 22.34
N LEU A 161 2.01 7.14 21.41
CA LEU A 161 1.12 6.00 21.65
C LEU A 161 1.97 4.78 22.04
N ASP A 162 1.49 4.01 23.02
CA ASP A 162 2.17 2.79 23.43
C ASP A 162 2.33 1.83 22.21
N PRO A 163 3.56 1.40 21.87
CA PRO A 163 3.78 0.42 20.81
C PRO A 163 2.98 -0.88 20.98
N PHE A 164 2.68 -1.29 22.22
CA PHE A 164 1.84 -2.45 22.49
C PHE A 164 0.38 -2.21 22.05
N ASP A 165 -0.16 -1.02 22.30
CA ASP A 165 -1.51 -0.64 21.85
C ASP A 165 -1.60 -0.57 20.33
N ALA A 166 -0.61 0.05 19.68
CA ALA A 166 -0.51 0.10 18.22
C ALA A 166 -0.45 -1.30 17.60
N THR A 167 0.32 -2.22 18.20
CA THR A 167 0.40 -3.62 17.75
C THR A 167 -0.91 -4.36 18.00
N ALA A 168 -1.58 -4.12 19.13
CA ALA A 168 -2.87 -4.73 19.44
C ALA A 168 -3.96 -4.31 18.44
N VAL A 169 -3.93 -3.07 17.93
CA VAL A 169 -4.80 -2.63 16.82
C VAL A 169 -4.58 -3.49 15.57
N LEU A 170 -3.33 -3.71 15.17
CA LEU A 170 -3.03 -4.56 14.00
C LEU A 170 -3.53 -5.99 14.19
N ALA A 171 -3.35 -6.55 15.39
CA ALA A 171 -3.84 -7.88 15.71
C ALA A 171 -5.38 -7.98 15.63
N ARG A 172 -6.11 -6.94 16.07
CA ARG A 172 -7.58 -6.91 15.97
C ARG A 172 -8.09 -6.76 14.53
N LEU A 173 -7.33 -6.10 13.66
CA LEU A 173 -7.67 -5.95 12.24
C LEU A 173 -7.30 -7.18 11.38
N ALA A 174 -6.57 -8.16 11.92
CA ALA A 174 -6.13 -9.33 11.17
C ALA A 174 -7.27 -10.09 10.46
N PRO A 175 -8.43 -10.38 11.08
CA PRO A 175 -9.54 -11.04 10.39
C PRO A 175 -10.08 -10.24 9.19
N GLU A 176 -10.00 -8.91 9.23
CA GLU A 176 -10.42 -8.06 8.11
C GLU A 176 -9.37 -7.96 7.01
N LEU A 177 -8.09 -8.04 7.37
CA LEU A 177 -7.02 -8.20 6.39
C LEU A 177 -7.25 -9.46 5.55
N ASP A 178 -7.66 -10.56 6.17
CA ASP A 178 -7.98 -11.81 5.45
C ASP A 178 -9.13 -11.61 4.45
N VAL A 179 -10.22 -10.97 4.88
CA VAL A 179 -11.38 -10.67 4.02
C VAL A 179 -10.97 -9.77 2.84
N VAL A 180 -10.23 -8.70 3.11
CA VAL A 180 -9.82 -7.74 2.07
C VAL A 180 -8.82 -8.36 1.10
N ALA A 181 -7.83 -9.12 1.59
CA ALA A 181 -6.85 -9.79 0.74
C ALA A 181 -7.52 -10.82 -0.17
N HIS A 182 -8.46 -11.60 0.37
CA HIS A 182 -9.23 -12.57 -0.41
C HIS A 182 -10.10 -11.89 -1.48
N ALA A 183 -10.82 -10.82 -1.11
CA ALA A 183 -11.64 -10.05 -2.05
C ALA A 183 -10.81 -9.39 -3.16
N ALA A 184 -9.66 -8.81 -2.81
CA ALA A 184 -8.70 -8.23 -3.74
C ALA A 184 -8.17 -9.27 -4.73
N ALA A 185 -7.73 -10.44 -4.26
CA ALA A 185 -7.28 -11.52 -5.12
C ALA A 185 -8.41 -12.05 -6.02
N GLY A 186 -9.65 -12.09 -5.53
CA GLY A 186 -10.82 -12.41 -6.33
C GLY A 186 -11.09 -11.42 -7.46
N ALA A 187 -10.98 -10.11 -7.19
CA ALA A 187 -11.10 -9.08 -8.20
C ALA A 187 -9.97 -9.14 -9.24
N ALA A 188 -8.73 -9.36 -8.79
CA ALA A 188 -7.58 -9.54 -9.67
C ALA A 188 -7.73 -10.72 -10.62
N ARG A 189 -8.32 -11.84 -10.16
CA ARG A 189 -8.63 -12.97 -11.05
C ARG A 189 -9.66 -12.61 -12.11
N ARG A 190 -10.74 -11.91 -11.76
CA ARG A 190 -11.73 -11.44 -12.75
C ARG A 190 -11.12 -10.49 -13.77
N ALA A 191 -10.18 -9.65 -13.36
CA ALA A 191 -9.49 -8.72 -14.24
C ALA A 191 -8.66 -9.38 -15.35
N LEU A 192 -8.38 -10.69 -15.27
CA LEU A 192 -7.77 -11.44 -16.37
C LEU A 192 -8.70 -11.56 -17.58
N ASP A 193 -10.01 -11.67 -17.33
CA ASP A 193 -11.04 -11.85 -18.37
C ASP A 193 -11.73 -10.51 -18.70
N ASP A 194 -12.04 -9.72 -17.68
CA ASP A 194 -12.84 -8.50 -17.78
C ASP A 194 -11.99 -7.21 -17.87
N GLY A 195 -10.67 -7.33 -17.77
CA GLY A 195 -9.73 -6.22 -17.77
C GLY A 195 -9.65 -5.45 -16.44
N VAL A 196 -8.82 -4.40 -16.40
CA VAL A 196 -8.52 -3.63 -15.18
C VAL A 196 -9.72 -2.88 -14.60
N GLU A 197 -10.82 -2.76 -15.34
CA GLU A 197 -12.08 -2.17 -14.87
C GLU A 197 -12.80 -3.05 -13.84
N ALA A 198 -12.52 -4.36 -13.82
CA ALA A 198 -13.07 -5.27 -12.80
C ALA A 198 -12.41 -5.10 -11.42
N LEU A 199 -11.31 -4.35 -11.32
CA LEU A 199 -10.66 -4.03 -10.06
C LEU A 199 -11.48 -3.00 -9.26
N PRO A 200 -11.54 -3.12 -7.92
CA PRO A 200 -12.32 -2.22 -7.07
C PRO A 200 -11.86 -0.77 -7.23
N ALA A 201 -12.79 0.17 -7.05
CA ALA A 201 -12.56 1.61 -7.10
C ALA A 201 -13.09 2.31 -5.83
N ALA A 202 -12.98 1.63 -4.67
CA ALA A 202 -13.40 2.19 -3.39
C ALA A 202 -12.56 3.45 -3.06
N SER A 203 -13.23 4.57 -2.80
CA SER A 203 -12.58 5.86 -2.58
C SER A 203 -12.46 6.20 -1.09
N ALA A 204 -11.41 6.94 -0.71
CA ALA A 204 -11.24 7.50 0.62
C ALA A 204 -11.14 9.04 0.57
N PRO A 205 -12.25 9.79 0.34
CA PRO A 205 -12.19 11.23 0.06
C PRO A 205 -11.44 12.05 1.12
N LEU A 206 -11.55 11.67 2.40
CA LEU A 206 -10.82 12.35 3.47
C LEU A 206 -9.31 12.18 3.37
N LEU A 207 -8.80 11.03 2.91
CA LEU A 207 -7.37 10.82 2.68
C LEU A 207 -6.90 11.63 1.49
N GLU A 208 -7.67 11.64 0.41
CA GLU A 208 -7.38 12.42 -0.81
C GLU A 208 -7.24 13.91 -0.49
N ILE A 209 -8.24 14.48 0.18
CA ILE A 209 -8.25 15.90 0.56
C ILE A 209 -7.16 16.21 1.57
N SER A 210 -6.98 15.35 2.59
CA SER A 210 -5.98 15.59 3.64
C SER A 210 -4.56 15.48 3.10
N ALA A 211 -4.31 14.65 2.07
CA ALA A 211 -3.00 14.53 1.44
C ALA A 211 -2.61 15.82 0.70
N GLU A 212 -3.53 16.43 -0.05
CA GLU A 212 -3.29 17.74 -0.67
C GLU A 212 -3.01 18.82 0.37
N ALA A 213 -3.79 18.84 1.45
CA ALA A 213 -3.56 19.78 2.55
C ALA A 213 -2.20 19.55 3.22
N HIS A 214 -1.84 18.31 3.53
CA HIS A 214 -0.56 17.92 4.14
C HIS A 214 0.63 18.26 3.24
N ALA A 215 0.49 18.10 1.92
CA ALA A 215 1.52 18.45 0.96
C ALA A 215 1.89 19.95 0.99
N ALA A 216 0.94 20.81 1.38
CA ALA A 216 1.12 22.26 1.53
C ALA A 216 1.63 22.69 2.91
N TRP A 217 1.82 21.77 3.87
CA TRP A 217 2.28 22.15 5.21
C TRP A 217 3.74 22.63 5.22
N PRO A 218 4.06 23.71 5.94
CA PRO A 218 5.42 24.25 6.01
C PRO A 218 6.36 23.34 6.81
N VAL A 219 5.82 22.61 7.80
CA VAL A 219 6.56 21.65 8.63
C VAL A 219 5.76 20.35 8.70
N ARG A 220 6.43 19.24 8.39
CA ARG A 220 5.87 17.88 8.43
C ARG A 220 6.94 16.90 8.91
N LEU A 221 6.52 15.93 9.72
CA LEU A 221 7.38 14.86 10.22
C LEU A 221 7.49 13.71 9.20
N PHE A 222 6.45 13.52 8.39
CA PHE A 222 6.40 12.49 7.37
C PHE A 222 6.37 13.07 5.96
N ALA A 223 6.81 12.29 4.98
CA ALA A 223 6.82 12.68 3.58
C ALA A 223 5.42 12.71 2.95
N SER A 224 4.45 11.98 3.53
CA SER A 224 3.01 12.00 3.21
C SER A 224 2.18 11.33 4.33
#